data_AF-A0A6H9LLN6-F1
#
_entry.id   AF-A0A6H9LLN6-F1
#
_cell.length_a   1.000
_cell.length_b   1.000
_cell.length_c   1.000
_cell.angle_alpha   90.00
_cell.angle_beta   90.00
_cell.angle_gamma   90.00
#
_symmetry.space_group_name_H-M   'P 1'
#
loop_
_entity.id
_entity.type
_entity.pdbx_description
1 polymer ?
#
loop_
_entity_poly.entity_id
_entity_poly.type
_entity_poly.pdbx_seq_one_letter_code
_entity_poly.pdbx_strand_id
1 'polypeptide(L)'
;RTGYTGEDGVELYIPNALCAKLWDAVTKAGAKYDMQLIGLGARDSLRLEMKMALYGNDINDTTSPVEAGLSWIVNFDKDFIGADTIKRHKEEKPSRRLVCLELEGKAFPRQGYDIIVADKVVGQLTSGTFSPSIEKPIALGYLPKGSTKIGSEVEVEIRNKRFKATVVKPPFYKNGSHR
;
A
#
# COMPACT_ATOMS: atom_id res chain seq x y z
N ARG A 1 -17.49 -7.91 -7.10
CA ARG A 1 -17.42 -6.69 -6.26
C ARG A 1 -15.96 -6.45 -5.97
N THR A 2 -15.48 -5.24 -6.19
CA THR A 2 -14.06 -4.88 -6.05
C THR A 2 -13.98 -3.39 -5.76
N GLY A 3 -12.81 -2.96 -5.32
CA GLY A 3 -12.52 -1.58 -4.97
C GLY A 3 -11.12 -1.45 -4.40
N TYR A 4 -10.70 -0.22 -4.18
CA TYR A 4 -9.34 0.13 -3.78
C TYR A 4 -9.32 0.88 -2.44
N THR A 5 -10.25 0.58 -1.55
CA THR A 5 -10.41 1.25 -0.25
C THR A 5 -10.40 0.31 0.95
N GLY A 6 -10.54 -1.00 0.75
CA GLY A 6 -10.77 -1.96 1.84
C GLY A 6 -12.21 -2.11 2.28
N GLU A 7 -13.12 -1.32 1.69
CA GLU A 7 -14.54 -1.37 2.00
C GLU A 7 -15.35 -2.05 0.89
N ASP A 8 -16.54 -2.59 1.24
CA ASP A 8 -17.48 -3.14 0.29
C ASP A 8 -17.91 -2.06 -0.70
N GLY A 9 -18.03 -2.47 -1.94
CA GLY A 9 -18.21 -1.54 -3.04
C GLY A 9 -18.21 -2.22 -4.38
N VAL A 10 -18.46 -1.39 -5.39
CA VAL A 10 -18.48 -1.79 -6.79
C VAL A 10 -17.82 -0.72 -7.64
N GLU A 11 -17.21 -1.17 -8.72
CA GLU A 11 -16.77 -0.30 -9.81
C GLU A 11 -17.84 -0.34 -10.91
N LEU A 12 -18.28 0.83 -11.36
CA LEU A 12 -19.32 0.99 -12.37
C LEU A 12 -18.69 1.40 -13.70
N TYR A 13 -18.63 0.47 -14.65
CA TYR A 13 -18.15 0.71 -16.01
C TYR A 13 -19.33 0.96 -16.93
N ILE A 14 -19.40 2.16 -17.51
CA ILE A 14 -20.51 2.59 -18.37
C ILE A 14 -20.01 3.41 -19.58
N PRO A 15 -20.80 3.49 -20.66
CA PRO A 15 -20.56 4.43 -21.75
C PRO A 15 -20.46 5.88 -21.24
N ASN A 16 -19.53 6.65 -21.81
CA ASN A 16 -19.26 8.03 -21.39
C ASN A 16 -20.51 8.93 -21.41
N ALA A 17 -21.38 8.75 -22.42
CA ALA A 17 -22.63 9.50 -22.56
C ALA A 17 -23.61 9.30 -21.38
N LEU A 18 -23.41 8.28 -20.55
CA LEU A 18 -24.26 7.98 -19.39
C LEU A 18 -23.66 8.46 -18.05
N CYS A 19 -22.43 8.96 -18.03
CA CYS A 19 -21.70 9.29 -16.79
C CYS A 19 -22.43 10.32 -15.93
N ALA A 20 -22.85 11.45 -16.50
CA ALA A 20 -23.56 12.50 -15.75
C ALA A 20 -24.88 11.98 -15.16
N LYS A 21 -25.65 11.23 -15.95
CA LYS A 21 -26.93 10.65 -15.50
C LYS A 21 -26.73 9.64 -14.36
N LEU A 22 -25.71 8.78 -14.46
CA LEU A 22 -25.39 7.83 -13.40
C LEU A 22 -24.94 8.56 -12.12
N TRP A 23 -24.09 9.57 -12.26
CA TRP A 23 -23.61 10.39 -11.15
C TRP A 23 -24.76 11.02 -10.37
N ASP A 24 -25.69 11.70 -11.06
CA ASP A 24 -26.86 12.32 -10.44
C ASP A 24 -27.77 11.28 -9.76
N ALA A 25 -27.97 10.12 -10.40
CA ALA A 25 -28.78 9.06 -9.84
C ALA A 25 -28.17 8.46 -8.56
N VAL A 26 -26.87 8.18 -8.56
CA VAL A 26 -26.14 7.62 -7.41
C VAL A 26 -26.07 8.62 -6.26
N THR A 27 -25.74 9.88 -6.54
CA THR A 27 -25.69 10.95 -5.52
C THR A 27 -27.05 11.21 -4.88
N LYS A 28 -28.11 11.31 -5.68
CA LYS A 28 -29.48 11.44 -5.17
C LYS A 28 -29.92 10.25 -4.34
N ALA A 29 -29.63 9.02 -4.78
CA ALA A 29 -29.97 7.82 -4.03
C ALA A 29 -29.13 7.68 -2.74
N GLY A 30 -27.89 8.15 -2.76
CA GLY A 30 -26.94 8.12 -1.65
C GLY A 30 -27.24 9.14 -0.56
N ALA A 31 -27.96 10.23 -0.86
CA ALA A 31 -28.28 11.29 0.10
C ALA A 31 -28.97 10.78 1.38
N LYS A 32 -29.84 9.75 1.27
CA LYS A 32 -30.50 9.13 2.44
C LYS A 32 -29.55 8.35 3.36
N TYR A 33 -28.32 8.11 2.92
CA TYR A 33 -27.24 7.46 3.67
C TYR A 33 -26.12 8.43 4.07
N ASP A 34 -26.34 9.74 3.93
CA ASP A 34 -25.31 10.77 4.13
C ASP A 34 -24.03 10.52 3.30
N MET A 35 -24.22 10.02 2.07
CA MET A 35 -23.11 9.69 1.18
C MET A 35 -22.28 10.94 0.87
N GLN A 36 -20.98 10.85 1.15
CA GLN A 36 -20.01 11.89 0.86
C GLN A 36 -19.25 11.61 -0.44
N LEU A 37 -18.83 12.67 -1.12
CA LEU A 37 -17.94 12.57 -2.27
C LEU A 37 -16.49 12.58 -1.80
N ILE A 38 -15.69 11.65 -2.31
CA ILE A 38 -14.27 11.55 -1.95
C ILE A 38 -13.39 11.71 -3.18
N GLY A 39 -12.24 12.36 -2.97
CA GLY A 39 -11.23 12.55 -4.00
C GLY A 39 -10.11 11.51 -3.94
N LEU A 40 -9.15 11.65 -4.87
CA LEU A 40 -7.99 10.75 -4.99
C LEU A 40 -7.16 10.67 -3.70
N GLY A 41 -6.97 11.79 -2.99
CA GLY A 41 -6.18 11.81 -1.76
C GLY A 41 -6.75 10.91 -0.66
N ALA A 42 -8.08 10.88 -0.50
CA ALA A 42 -8.74 10.00 0.45
C ALA A 42 -8.65 8.54 0.02
N ARG A 43 -8.85 8.24 -1.28
CA ARG A 43 -8.64 6.90 -1.82
C ARG A 43 -7.20 6.41 -1.59
N ASP A 44 -6.22 7.28 -1.79
CA ASP A 44 -4.80 6.94 -1.64
C ASP A 44 -4.41 6.67 -0.17
N SER A 45 -5.09 7.28 0.81
CA SER A 45 -4.92 6.89 2.22
C SER A 45 -5.59 5.54 2.51
N LEU A 46 -6.82 5.33 2.05
CA LEU A 46 -7.57 4.09 2.30
C LEU A 46 -6.87 2.85 1.69
N ARG A 47 -6.39 2.93 0.46
CA ARG A 47 -5.62 1.84 -0.17
C ARG A 47 -4.35 1.52 0.62
N LEU A 48 -3.69 2.56 1.14
CA LEU A 48 -2.43 2.42 1.86
C LEU A 48 -2.68 1.79 3.24
N GLU A 49 -3.74 2.19 3.93
CA GLU A 49 -4.21 1.58 5.18
C GLU A 49 -4.41 0.07 5.04
N MET A 50 -4.85 -0.38 3.86
CA MET A 50 -5.08 -1.79 3.55
C MET A 50 -3.88 -2.51 2.93
N LYS A 51 -2.72 -1.85 2.81
CA LYS A 51 -1.52 -2.35 2.11
C LYS A 51 -1.78 -2.77 0.65
N MET A 52 -2.70 -2.10 -0.03
CA MET A 52 -2.92 -2.30 -1.47
C MET A 52 -1.79 -1.59 -2.25
N ALA A 53 -1.08 -2.36 -3.08
CA ALA A 53 0.07 -1.89 -3.83
C ALA A 53 -0.35 -1.00 -5.01
N LEU A 54 0.32 0.14 -5.18
CA LEU A 54 0.13 1.06 -6.29
C LEU A 54 1.27 0.90 -7.31
N TYR A 55 0.93 0.60 -8.57
CA TYR A 55 1.91 0.52 -9.65
C TYR A 55 2.54 1.89 -9.91
N GLY A 56 3.86 1.93 -10.10
CA GLY A 56 4.66 3.16 -10.17
C GLY A 56 5.18 3.63 -8.81
N ASN A 57 4.64 3.11 -7.71
CA ASN A 57 5.05 3.42 -6.34
C ASN A 57 5.63 2.17 -5.65
N ASP A 58 4.76 1.23 -5.29
CA ASP A 58 5.10 0.06 -4.48
C ASP A 58 5.58 -1.12 -5.31
N ILE A 59 5.14 -1.16 -6.58
CA ILE A 59 5.53 -2.13 -7.58
C ILE A 59 5.78 -1.43 -8.91
N ASN A 60 6.71 -1.97 -9.69
CA ASN A 60 7.05 -1.56 -11.06
C ASN A 60 7.77 -2.71 -11.79
N ASP A 61 8.27 -2.45 -13.00
CA ASP A 61 8.97 -3.44 -13.84
C ASP A 61 10.24 -4.04 -13.22
N THR A 62 10.79 -3.41 -12.17
CA THR A 62 11.98 -3.89 -11.45
C THR A 62 11.64 -4.68 -10.18
N THR A 63 10.36 -4.78 -9.82
CA THR A 63 9.92 -5.45 -8.59
C THR A 63 9.27 -6.80 -8.85
N SER A 64 9.70 -7.83 -8.13
CA SER A 64 9.06 -9.14 -8.18
C SER A 64 7.80 -9.19 -7.29
N PRO A 65 6.71 -9.86 -7.71
CA PRO A 65 5.55 -10.04 -6.83
C PRO A 65 5.90 -10.79 -5.54
N VAL A 66 6.99 -11.56 -5.53
CA VAL A 66 7.48 -12.25 -4.32
C VAL A 66 8.05 -11.28 -3.28
N GLU A 67 8.81 -10.25 -3.71
CA GLU A 67 9.33 -9.23 -2.80
C GLU A 67 8.23 -8.27 -2.33
N ALA A 68 7.25 -7.98 -3.19
CA ALA A 68 6.09 -7.15 -2.84
C ALA A 68 5.10 -7.84 -1.87
N GLY A 69 5.27 -9.15 -1.62
CA GLY A 69 4.34 -9.93 -0.80
C GLY A 69 3.03 -10.27 -1.51
N LEU A 70 3.03 -10.28 -2.84
CA LEU A 70 1.90 -10.55 -3.73
C LEU A 70 1.92 -11.99 -4.27
N SER A 71 2.64 -12.91 -3.63
CA SER A 71 2.67 -14.32 -4.08
C SER A 71 1.29 -15.00 -4.06
N TRP A 72 0.33 -14.48 -3.30
CA TRP A 72 -1.03 -15.03 -3.20
C TRP A 72 -1.88 -14.85 -4.47
N ILE A 73 -1.54 -13.89 -5.34
CA ILE A 73 -2.18 -13.71 -6.65
C ILE A 73 -1.44 -14.40 -7.80
N VAL A 74 -0.30 -15.04 -7.53
CA VAL A 74 0.50 -15.74 -8.55
C VAL A 74 0.13 -17.21 -8.55
N ASN A 75 -0.35 -17.72 -9.69
CA ASN A 75 -0.52 -19.14 -9.91
C ASN A 75 0.78 -19.76 -10.43
N PHE A 76 1.55 -20.41 -9.56
CA PHE A 76 2.86 -20.99 -9.88
C PHE A 76 2.81 -22.26 -10.74
N ASP A 77 1.62 -22.80 -10.99
CA ASP A 77 1.41 -24.04 -11.75
C ASP A 77 1.01 -23.77 -13.21
N LYS A 78 0.86 -22.50 -13.59
CA LYS A 78 0.52 -22.08 -14.95
C LYS A 78 1.74 -21.56 -15.69
N ASP A 79 1.76 -21.78 -17.01
CA ASP A 79 2.69 -21.12 -17.91
C ASP A 79 2.22 -19.69 -18.22
N PHE A 80 3.14 -18.73 -18.13
CA PHE A 80 2.94 -17.32 -18.44
C PHE A 80 4.30 -16.61 -18.55
N ILE A 81 4.29 -15.40 -19.13
CA ILE A 81 5.49 -14.59 -19.32
C ILE A 81 6.18 -14.32 -17.96
N GLY A 82 7.40 -14.84 -17.79
CA GLY A 82 8.20 -14.65 -16.58
C GLY A 82 7.95 -15.67 -15.46
N ALA A 83 7.21 -16.75 -15.71
CA ALA A 83 6.90 -17.80 -14.73
C ALA A 83 8.16 -18.37 -14.05
N ASP A 84 9.17 -18.78 -14.84
CA ASP A 84 10.42 -19.37 -14.32
C ASP A 84 11.18 -18.40 -13.41
N THR A 85 11.27 -17.12 -13.81
CA THR A 85 11.93 -16.08 -13.02
C THR A 85 11.24 -15.88 -11.66
N ILE A 86 9.91 -15.79 -11.65
CA ILE A 86 9.15 -15.55 -10.42
C ILE A 86 9.19 -16.79 -9.51
N LYS A 87 9.16 -18.00 -10.08
CA LYS A 87 9.31 -19.25 -9.35
C LYS A 87 10.68 -19.32 -8.67
N ARG A 88 11.75 -19.02 -9.40
CA ARG A 88 13.11 -18.92 -8.85
C ARG A 88 13.20 -17.91 -7.70
N HIS A 89 12.64 -16.71 -7.87
CA HIS A 89 12.60 -15.71 -6.78
C HIS A 89 11.89 -16.21 -5.51
N LYS A 90 10.88 -17.06 -5.65
CA LYS A 90 10.19 -17.69 -4.51
C LYS A 90 11.08 -18.72 -3.82
N GLU A 91 11.78 -19.56 -4.59
CA GLU A 91 12.67 -20.61 -4.08
C GLU A 91 13.90 -20.02 -3.38
N GLU A 92 14.56 -19.04 -4.00
CA GLU A 92 15.76 -18.38 -3.47
C GLU A 92 15.48 -17.47 -2.27
N LYS A 93 14.20 -17.08 -2.10
CA LYS A 93 13.70 -16.07 -1.17
C LYS A 93 14.28 -14.67 -1.49
N PRO A 94 13.43 -13.63 -1.56
CA PRO A 94 13.90 -12.32 -1.98
C PRO A 94 14.84 -11.70 -0.94
N SER A 95 15.85 -10.95 -1.43
CA SER A 95 16.84 -10.23 -0.62
C SER A 95 16.23 -9.06 0.15
N ARG A 96 15.14 -8.49 -0.37
CA ARG A 96 14.34 -7.43 0.24
C ARG A 96 12.85 -7.76 0.23
N ARG A 97 12.04 -7.07 1.05
CA ARG A 97 10.59 -7.19 1.04
C ARG A 97 9.91 -5.86 1.28
N LEU A 98 8.73 -5.69 0.68
CA LEU A 98 7.83 -4.58 0.95
C LEU A 98 7.13 -4.77 2.30
N VAL A 99 7.40 -3.86 3.23
CA VAL A 99 6.88 -3.89 4.61
C VAL A 99 5.95 -2.71 4.90
N CYS A 100 5.15 -2.85 5.95
CA CYS A 100 4.37 -1.77 6.56
C CYS A 100 5.18 -1.10 7.66
N LEU A 101 5.24 0.22 7.67
CA LEU A 101 5.92 1.04 8.68
C LEU A 101 4.92 2.00 9.31
N GLU A 102 4.81 1.98 10.65
CA GLU A 102 4.17 3.04 11.43
C GLU A 102 5.27 3.97 11.96
N LEU A 103 5.16 5.27 11.69
CA LEU A 103 6.13 6.27 12.15
C LEU A 103 5.63 6.97 13.41
N GLU A 104 6.55 7.40 14.26
CA GLU A 104 6.25 8.17 15.46
C GLU A 104 6.18 9.69 15.19
N GLY A 105 5.48 10.40 16.07
CA GLY A 105 5.41 11.86 16.06
C GLY A 105 4.65 12.45 14.87
N LYS A 106 4.89 13.73 14.59
CA LYS A 106 4.23 14.48 13.51
C LYS A 106 4.98 14.33 12.18
N ALA A 107 5.16 13.09 11.73
CA ALA A 107 5.80 12.77 10.47
C ALA A 107 4.81 12.86 9.29
N PHE A 108 5.31 13.22 8.11
CA PHE A 108 4.55 13.20 6.86
C PHE A 108 5.33 12.42 5.79
N PRO A 109 5.35 11.07 5.89
CA PRO A 109 6.11 10.24 4.97
C PRO A 109 5.57 10.36 3.55
N ARG A 110 6.48 10.24 2.58
CA ARG A 110 6.21 10.25 1.14
C ARG A 110 7.19 9.29 0.45
N GLN A 111 6.90 8.95 -0.80
CA GLN A 111 7.80 8.17 -1.63
C GLN A 111 9.20 8.81 -1.71
N GLY A 112 10.23 7.97 -1.73
CA GLY A 112 11.62 8.35 -1.94
C GLY A 112 12.41 8.73 -0.69
N TYR A 113 11.76 8.83 0.49
CA TYR A 113 12.51 9.04 1.74
C TYR A 113 13.30 7.79 2.14
N ASP A 114 14.53 8.00 2.59
CA ASP A 114 15.44 6.93 2.98
C ASP A 114 15.01 6.29 4.30
N ILE A 115 15.17 4.98 4.37
CA ILE A 115 15.01 4.17 5.57
C ILE A 115 16.40 3.83 6.09
N ILE A 116 16.66 4.15 7.35
CA ILE A 116 17.96 4.11 8.01
C ILE A 116 17.93 3.07 9.13
N VAL A 117 18.98 2.24 9.20
CA VAL A 117 19.27 1.34 10.31
C VAL A 117 20.74 1.47 10.66
N ALA A 118 21.05 1.74 11.94
CA ALA A 118 22.42 1.92 12.42
C ALA A 118 23.25 2.88 11.53
N ASP A 119 22.69 4.06 11.25
CA ASP A 119 23.27 5.12 10.42
C ASP A 119 23.53 4.77 8.95
N LYS A 120 22.99 3.65 8.46
CA LYS A 120 23.08 3.25 7.05
C LYS A 120 21.73 3.28 6.38
N VAL A 121 21.68 3.82 5.17
CA VAL A 121 20.51 3.70 4.29
C VAL A 121 20.37 2.23 3.88
N VAL A 122 19.25 1.62 4.23
CA VAL A 122 18.94 0.21 3.96
C VAL A 122 17.79 0.04 2.97
N GLY A 123 17.08 1.12 2.63
CA GLY A 123 15.94 1.09 1.73
C GLY A 123 15.31 2.45 1.58
N GLN A 124 14.18 2.49 0.88
CA GLN A 124 13.42 3.72 0.64
C GLN A 124 11.92 3.46 0.77
N LEU A 125 11.19 4.50 1.17
CA LEU A 125 9.74 4.51 1.16
C LEU A 125 9.22 4.49 -0.28
N THR A 126 8.22 3.66 -0.54
CA THR A 126 7.51 3.59 -1.82
C THR A 126 6.22 4.39 -1.79
N SER A 127 5.55 4.41 -0.64
CA SER A 127 4.32 5.14 -0.38
C SER A 127 4.31 5.63 1.06
N GLY A 128 3.65 6.76 1.31
CA GLY A 128 3.47 7.27 2.67
C GLY A 128 2.39 8.34 2.75
N THR A 129 1.71 8.40 3.89
CA THR A 129 0.76 9.46 4.24
C THR A 129 0.50 9.48 5.75
N PHE A 130 -0.33 10.42 6.20
CA PHE A 130 -1.00 10.33 7.50
C PHE A 130 -2.33 9.59 7.34
N SER A 131 -2.55 8.52 8.10
CA SER A 131 -3.83 7.81 8.13
C SER A 131 -4.81 8.52 9.07
N PRO A 132 -5.95 9.01 8.57
CA PRO A 132 -7.01 9.52 9.43
C PRO A 132 -7.69 8.41 10.25
N SER A 133 -7.80 7.19 9.70
CA SER A 133 -8.54 6.09 10.33
C SER A 133 -7.86 5.53 11.57
N ILE A 134 -6.52 5.55 11.63
CA ILE A 134 -5.74 5.08 12.78
C ILE A 134 -4.92 6.19 13.46
N GLU A 135 -5.07 7.44 13.00
CA GLU A 135 -4.43 8.65 13.53
C GLU A 135 -2.90 8.58 13.63
N LYS A 136 -2.25 7.95 12.65
CA LYS A 136 -0.79 7.76 12.61
C LYS A 136 -0.19 7.99 11.22
N PRO A 137 1.06 8.46 11.12
CA PRO A 137 1.80 8.39 9.87
C PRO A 137 2.16 6.95 9.52
N ILE A 138 1.81 6.54 8.30
CA ILE A 138 2.02 5.18 7.78
C ILE A 138 2.79 5.24 6.46
N ALA A 139 3.59 4.21 6.20
CA ALA A 139 4.35 4.10 4.97
C ALA A 139 4.58 2.66 4.54
N LEU A 140 4.78 2.46 3.25
CA LEU A 140 5.36 1.24 2.71
C LEU A 140 6.79 1.51 2.28
N GLY A 141 7.64 0.50 2.38
CA GLY A 141 9.02 0.58 1.92
C GLY A 141 9.65 -0.79 1.80
N TYR A 142 10.68 -0.89 0.96
CA TYR A 142 11.46 -2.12 0.83
C TYR A 142 12.59 -2.15 1.85
N LEU A 143 12.66 -3.23 2.63
CA LEU A 143 13.74 -3.49 3.58
C LEU A 143 14.45 -4.80 3.28
N PRO A 144 15.77 -4.91 3.54
CA PRO A 144 16.49 -6.16 3.40
C PRO A 144 15.98 -7.19 4.41
N LYS A 145 16.07 -8.48 4.08
CA LYS A 145 15.54 -9.61 4.87
C LYS A 145 15.87 -9.58 6.38
N GLY A 146 16.98 -8.97 6.79
CA GLY A 146 17.38 -8.81 8.19
C GLY A 146 16.58 -7.75 8.98
N SER A 147 15.87 -6.86 8.29
CA SER A 147 15.14 -5.72 8.86
C SER A 147 13.62 -5.80 8.64
N THR A 148 13.11 -6.93 8.15
CA THR A 148 11.67 -7.08 7.81
C THR A 148 10.84 -7.73 8.92
N LYS A 149 11.42 -8.03 10.09
CA LYS A 149 10.69 -8.70 11.17
C LYS A 149 9.68 -7.74 11.78
N ILE A 150 8.47 -8.22 12.08
CA ILE A 150 7.48 -7.41 12.80
C ILE A 150 8.06 -7.00 14.16
N GLY A 151 7.92 -5.71 14.49
CA GLY A 151 8.53 -5.08 15.66
C GLY A 151 9.96 -4.61 15.45
N SER A 152 10.57 -4.81 14.27
CA SER A 152 11.86 -4.18 13.96
C SER A 152 11.72 -2.66 13.93
N GLU A 153 12.62 -1.98 14.62
CA GLU A 153 12.74 -0.52 14.60
C GLU A 153 13.68 -0.06 13.49
N VAL A 154 13.28 0.99 12.79
CA VAL A 154 14.08 1.70 11.78
C VAL A 154 13.88 3.20 11.98
N GLU A 155 14.68 4.01 11.31
CA GLU A 155 14.43 5.45 11.19
C GLU A 155 14.06 5.80 9.74
N VAL A 156 13.23 6.81 9.55
CA VAL A 156 12.97 7.40 8.23
C VAL A 156 13.46 8.83 8.23
N GLU A 157 14.30 9.19 7.26
CA GLU A 157 14.76 10.56 7.10
C GLU A 157 13.80 11.37 6.24
N ILE A 158 13.10 12.30 6.88
CA ILE A 158 12.12 13.18 6.26
C ILE A 158 12.61 14.61 6.42
N ARG A 159 13.04 15.22 5.32
CA ARG A 159 13.50 16.63 5.28
C ARG A 159 14.57 16.91 6.35
N ASN A 160 15.63 16.10 6.37
CA ASN A 160 16.78 16.19 7.29
C ASN A 160 16.43 15.94 8.77
N LYS A 161 15.30 15.30 9.05
CA LYS A 161 14.90 14.87 10.40
C LYS A 161 14.65 13.38 10.39
N ARG A 162 15.14 12.68 11.40
CA ARG A 162 14.89 11.25 11.58
C ARG A 162 13.68 11.02 12.45
N PHE A 163 12.78 10.17 11.98
CA PHE A 163 11.61 9.72 12.70
C PHE A 163 11.72 8.22 12.92
N LYS A 164 11.52 7.78 14.16
CA LYS A 164 11.42 6.35 14.46
C LYS A 164 10.23 5.75 13.75
N ALA A 165 10.39 4.54 13.25
CA ALA A 165 9.34 3.77 12.63
C ALA A 165 9.45 2.30 13.04
N THR A 166 8.30 1.64 13.15
CA THR A 166 8.23 0.22 13.49
C THR A 166 7.64 -0.57 12.34
N VAL A 167 8.25 -1.70 12.01
CA VAL A 167 7.69 -2.67 11.07
C VAL A 167 6.45 -3.32 11.69
N VAL A 168 5.28 -3.12 11.09
CA VAL A 168 4.00 -3.64 11.59
C VAL A 168 3.41 -4.71 10.68
N LYS A 169 2.52 -5.53 11.25
CA LYS A 169 1.80 -6.56 10.50
C LYS A 169 0.74 -5.89 9.61
N PRO A 170 0.68 -6.18 8.31
CA PRO A 170 -0.39 -5.68 7.46
C PRO A 170 -1.75 -6.37 7.74
N PRO A 171 -2.88 -5.71 7.38
CA PRO A 171 -3.00 -4.29 7.01
C PRO A 171 -2.83 -3.36 8.24
N PHE A 172 -2.67 -2.06 8.01
CA PHE A 172 -2.66 -1.06 9.09
C PHE A 172 -4.05 -0.94 9.72
N TYR A 173 -5.08 -0.80 8.89
CA TYR A 173 -6.47 -0.74 9.31
C TYR A 173 -7.09 -2.15 9.33
N LYS A 174 -7.68 -2.54 10.47
CA LYS A 174 -8.16 -3.92 10.70
C LYS A 174 -9.67 -4.09 10.68
N ASN A 175 -10.40 -2.98 10.59
CA ASN A 175 -11.86 -2.97 10.69
C ASN A 175 -12.54 -2.81 9.32
N GLY A 176 -11.77 -2.97 8.23
CA GLY A 176 -12.33 -2.91 6.88
C GLY A 176 -13.30 -4.05 6.62
N SER A 177 -14.28 -3.81 5.75
CA SER A 177 -15.24 -4.85 5.36
C SER A 177 -14.67 -5.88 4.38
N HIS A 178 -13.56 -5.59 3.69
CA HIS A 178 -12.80 -6.59 2.96
C HIS A 178 -11.87 -7.37 3.91
N ARG A 179 -12.19 -8.66 4.11
CA ARG A 179 -11.31 -9.63 4.76
C ARG A 179 -10.52 -10.43 3.74
#